data_AF-A0AA95H145-F1
#
_entry.id   AF-A0AA95H145-F1
#
_cell.length_a   1.000
_cell.length_b   1.000
_cell.length_c   1.000
_cell.angle_alpha   90.00
_cell.angle_beta   90.00
_cell.angle_gamma   90.00
#
_symmetry.space_group_name_H-M   'P 1'
#
loop_
_entity.id
_entity.type
_entity.pdbx_description
1 polymer ?
#
loop_
_entity_poly.entity_id
_entity_poly.type
_entity_poly.pdbx_seq_one_letter_code
_entity_poly.pdbx_strand_id
1 'polypeptide(L)'
;MRPINDTELEILNRLLSMEFEGVSEFRKQAMNIIGVESDCICGCPSIAIQVDRTKAPGAPWTRLLPAELEELSHPTGVPSSVLCLLDQDGYLASLEFVYYDDVVTEWPPSNRCAVVLRGSERNPSSVSLSGGALVKPHDMEDPWTSFEGVDMGFRATTLNGWTETYGSNGQLVSRVFGQT
;
A
#
# COMPACT_ATOMS: atom_id res chain seq x y z
N MET A 1 -16.00 18.68 5.97
CA MET A 1 -15.98 17.87 4.73
C MET A 1 -15.56 18.70 3.52
N ARG A 2 -14.62 18.17 2.73
CA ARG A 2 -14.18 18.72 1.43
C ARG A 2 -14.15 17.62 0.36
N PRO A 3 -14.07 17.93 -0.95
CA PRO A 3 -13.77 16.93 -1.96
C PRO A 3 -12.41 16.25 -1.73
N ILE A 4 -12.28 15.00 -2.18
CA ILE A 4 -10.98 14.33 -2.31
C ILE A 4 -10.11 15.09 -3.30
N ASN A 5 -8.83 15.29 -3.00
CA ASN A 5 -7.90 15.95 -3.91
C ASN A 5 -7.19 14.94 -4.83
N ASP A 6 -6.44 15.46 -5.80
CA ASP A 6 -5.76 14.63 -6.81
C ASP A 6 -4.72 13.69 -6.20
N THR A 7 -3.97 14.13 -5.18
CA THR A 7 -2.95 13.31 -4.51
C THR A 7 -3.55 12.15 -3.72
N GLU A 8 -4.62 12.42 -2.96
CA GLU A 8 -5.37 11.40 -2.22
C GLU A 8 -5.99 10.37 -3.15
N LEU A 9 -6.59 10.86 -4.25
CA LEU A 9 -7.18 10.01 -5.27
C LEU A 9 -6.13 9.19 -6.02
N GLU A 10 -4.95 9.77 -6.30
CA GLU A 10 -3.82 9.06 -6.89
C GLU A 10 -3.35 7.92 -5.98
N ILE A 11 -3.16 8.17 -4.69
CA ILE A 11 -2.75 7.15 -3.72
C ILE A 11 -3.80 6.04 -3.65
N LEU A 12 -5.07 6.39 -3.49
CA LEU A 12 -6.16 5.41 -3.47
C LEU A 12 -6.18 4.58 -4.76
N ASN A 13 -6.06 5.21 -5.93
CA ASN A 13 -6.04 4.51 -7.21
C ASN A 13 -4.83 3.58 -7.34
N ARG A 14 -3.68 3.93 -6.77
CA ARG A 14 -2.51 3.03 -6.72
C ARG A 14 -2.80 1.80 -5.88
N LEU A 15 -3.36 1.96 -4.67
CA LEU A 15 -3.76 0.82 -3.83
C LEU A 15 -4.75 -0.08 -4.58
N LEU A 16 -5.75 0.52 -5.22
CA LEU A 16 -6.79 -0.18 -5.97
C LEU A 16 -6.36 -0.67 -7.36
N SER A 17 -5.12 -0.41 -7.79
CA SER A 17 -4.57 -0.94 -9.05
C SER A 17 -4.14 -2.40 -8.93
N MET A 18 -3.90 -2.87 -7.71
CA MET A 18 -3.60 -4.28 -7.43
C MET A 18 -4.85 -5.14 -7.60
N GLU A 19 -4.67 -6.40 -7.99
CA GLU A 19 -5.76 -7.36 -8.09
C GLU A 19 -5.86 -8.19 -6.80
N PHE A 20 -7.00 -8.07 -6.12
CA PHE A 20 -7.35 -8.81 -4.91
C PHE A 20 -8.88 -8.96 -4.80
N GLU A 21 -9.34 -9.88 -3.96
CA GLU A 21 -10.77 -10.12 -3.77
C GLU A 21 -11.49 -8.83 -3.37
N GLY A 22 -12.61 -8.50 -4.02
CA GLY A 22 -13.38 -7.29 -3.70
C GLY A 22 -12.84 -5.97 -4.26
N VAL A 23 -11.71 -5.97 -5.01
CA VAL A 23 -11.16 -4.72 -5.57
C VAL A 23 -12.14 -4.00 -6.50
N SER A 24 -13.00 -4.74 -7.20
CA SER A 24 -13.99 -4.15 -8.11
C SER A 24 -15.04 -3.31 -7.38
N GLU A 25 -15.43 -3.74 -6.19
CA GLU A 25 -16.33 -3.06 -5.27
C GLU A 25 -15.65 -1.81 -4.73
N PHE A 26 -14.39 -1.91 -4.28
CA PHE A 26 -13.64 -0.75 -3.82
C PHE A 26 -13.39 0.29 -4.91
N ARG A 27 -13.14 -0.13 -6.16
CA ARG A 27 -13.06 0.78 -7.32
C ARG A 27 -14.38 1.53 -7.52
N LYS A 28 -15.53 0.86 -7.39
CA LYS A 28 -16.85 1.53 -7.43
C LYS A 28 -17.04 2.49 -6.26
N GLN A 29 -16.60 2.12 -5.05
CA GLN A 29 -16.67 3.00 -3.88
C GLN A 29 -15.82 4.26 -4.09
N ALA A 30 -14.59 4.13 -4.61
CA ALA A 30 -13.71 5.25 -4.92
C ALA A 30 -14.35 6.25 -5.91
N MET A 31 -15.08 5.74 -6.92
CA MET A 31 -15.84 6.58 -7.85
C MET A 31 -17.04 7.30 -7.22
N ASN A 32 -17.47 6.88 -6.03
CA ASN A 32 -18.64 7.39 -5.32
C ASN A 32 -18.28 8.00 -3.95
N ILE A 33 -17.05 8.48 -3.78
CA ILE A 33 -16.67 9.29 -2.63
C ILE A 33 -17.39 10.64 -2.71
N ILE A 34 -18.11 11.01 -1.66
CA ILE A 34 -18.85 12.27 -1.56
C ILE A 34 -18.11 13.34 -0.76
N GLY A 35 -17.09 12.95 -0.01
CA GLY A 35 -16.24 13.88 0.70
C GLY A 35 -15.24 13.19 1.61
N VAL A 36 -14.31 13.99 2.11
CA VAL A 36 -13.27 13.58 3.05
C VAL A 36 -13.12 14.61 4.17
N GLU A 37 -12.60 14.17 5.32
CA GLU A 37 -12.30 14.98 6.51
C GLU A 37 -10.94 14.62 7.09
N SER A 38 -10.32 15.51 7.87
CA SER A 38 -9.07 15.20 8.58
C SER A 38 -9.33 14.11 9.62
N ASP A 39 -8.53 13.05 9.61
CA ASP A 39 -8.65 11.92 10.55
C ASP A 39 -7.68 12.02 11.75
N CYS A 40 -6.72 12.96 11.68
CA CYS A 40 -5.79 13.25 12.78
C CYS A 40 -5.83 14.72 13.19
N ILE A 41 -5.54 14.98 14.47
CA ILE A 41 -5.30 16.33 15.01
C ILE A 41 -3.80 16.71 14.99
N CYS A 42 -2.93 15.74 14.69
CA CYS A 42 -1.49 15.90 14.67
C CYS A 42 -0.98 16.73 13.48
N GLY A 43 -1.82 16.96 12.47
CA GLY A 43 -1.46 17.68 11.24
C GLY A 43 -0.94 16.79 10.11
N CYS A 44 -0.94 15.47 10.30
CA CYS A 44 -0.63 14.54 9.21
C CYS A 44 -1.76 14.52 8.15
N PRO A 45 -1.47 14.07 6.92
CA PRO A 45 -2.41 14.16 5.82
C PRO A 45 -3.54 13.10 5.87
N SER A 46 -3.60 12.25 6.90
CA SER A 46 -4.62 11.21 7.04
C SER A 46 -6.04 11.75 6.92
N ILE A 47 -6.89 11.05 6.17
CA ILE A 47 -8.26 11.45 5.90
C ILE A 47 -9.28 10.34 6.17
N ALA A 48 -10.42 10.72 6.74
CA ALA A 48 -11.62 9.89 6.77
C ALA A 48 -12.38 10.06 5.45
N ILE A 49 -12.87 8.97 4.89
CA ILE A 49 -13.54 8.89 3.60
C ILE A 49 -15.04 8.65 3.81
N GLN A 50 -15.86 9.45 3.14
CA GLN A 50 -17.30 9.23 3.07
C GLN A 50 -17.70 8.74 1.68
N VAL A 51 -18.23 7.52 1.60
CA VAL A 51 -18.75 6.90 0.37
C VAL A 51 -20.28 7.03 0.30
N ASP A 52 -20.82 7.29 -0.89
CA ASP A 52 -22.25 7.13 -1.18
C ASP A 52 -22.62 5.65 -1.29
N ARG A 53 -23.05 5.07 -0.17
CA ARG A 53 -23.43 3.66 -0.04
C ARG A 53 -24.66 3.28 -0.87
N THR A 54 -25.40 4.24 -1.42
CA THR A 54 -26.53 3.95 -2.32
C THR A 54 -26.07 3.64 -3.75
N LYS A 55 -24.82 3.99 -4.09
CA LYS A 55 -24.25 3.84 -5.44
C LYS A 55 -23.13 2.80 -5.54
N ALA A 56 -22.60 2.34 -4.42
CA ALA A 56 -21.55 1.34 -4.37
C ALA A 56 -21.84 0.30 -3.26
N PRO A 57 -21.64 -0.99 -3.52
CA PRO A 57 -21.78 -2.03 -2.50
C PRO A 57 -20.56 -2.07 -1.58
N GLY A 58 -20.75 -2.66 -0.39
CA GLY A 58 -19.64 -3.09 0.48
C GLY A 58 -18.87 -4.27 -0.12
N ALA A 59 -17.63 -4.45 0.33
CA ALA A 59 -16.71 -5.49 -0.13
C ALA A 59 -16.43 -6.54 0.97
N PRO A 60 -15.87 -7.72 0.65
CA PRO A 60 -15.68 -8.81 1.62
C PRO A 60 -14.55 -8.59 2.63
N TRP A 61 -13.77 -7.52 2.50
CA TRP A 61 -12.75 -7.16 3.48
C TRP A 61 -13.35 -6.29 4.58
N THR A 62 -12.94 -6.57 5.81
CA THR A 62 -13.24 -5.73 6.97
C THR A 62 -11.91 -5.28 7.56
N ARG A 63 -11.87 -4.08 8.16
CA ARG A 63 -10.70 -3.46 8.81
C ARG A 63 -9.64 -2.82 7.92
N LEU A 64 -9.04 -3.50 6.94
CA LEU A 64 -7.87 -3.00 6.22
C LEU A 64 -7.79 -3.56 4.79
N LEU A 65 -7.49 -2.71 3.80
CA LEU A 65 -7.16 -3.17 2.45
C LEU A 65 -5.88 -4.02 2.47
N PRO A 66 -5.81 -5.11 1.68
CA PRO A 66 -4.60 -5.93 1.57
C PRO A 66 -3.46 -5.20 0.83
N ALA A 67 -3.77 -4.15 0.07
CA ALA A 67 -2.78 -3.34 -0.63
C ALA A 67 -2.34 -2.14 0.23
N GLU A 68 -1.03 -1.97 0.38
CA GLU A 68 -0.41 -0.91 1.17
C GLU A 68 0.60 -0.15 0.34
N LEU A 69 0.66 1.17 0.55
CA LEU A 69 1.70 1.99 -0.07
C LEU A 69 2.90 2.00 0.88
N GLU A 70 4.08 1.64 0.39
CA GLU A 70 5.32 1.63 1.17
C GLU A 70 6.34 2.53 0.46
N GLU A 71 6.93 3.48 1.18
CA GLU A 71 8.01 4.30 0.66
C GLU A 71 9.31 3.48 0.54
N LEU A 72 9.89 3.42 -0.65
CA LEU A 72 11.11 2.64 -0.92
C LEU A 72 12.38 3.33 -0.42
N SER A 73 12.35 4.67 -0.36
CA SER A 73 13.49 5.49 0.03
C SER A 73 13.00 6.74 0.77
N HIS A 74 13.22 6.81 2.08
CA HIS A 74 13.00 8.03 2.86
C HIS A 74 14.36 8.70 3.18
N PRO A 75 14.48 10.04 3.12
CA PRO A 75 15.75 10.73 3.39
C PRO A 75 16.36 10.44 4.77
N THR A 76 15.55 10.11 5.77
CA THR A 76 16.01 9.77 7.14
C THR A 76 16.27 8.28 7.33
N GLY A 77 15.99 7.44 6.32
CA GLY A 77 16.12 5.99 6.39
C GLY A 77 14.97 5.28 7.12
N VAL A 78 14.03 6.02 7.70
CA VAL A 78 12.84 5.49 8.35
C VAL A 78 11.69 5.47 7.33
N PRO A 79 11.21 4.30 6.88
CA PRO A 79 10.16 4.24 5.87
C PRO A 79 8.82 4.72 6.42
N SER A 80 8.03 5.30 5.53
CA SER A 80 6.65 5.68 5.78
C SER A 80 5.71 4.83 4.91
N SER A 81 4.47 4.67 5.36
CA SER A 81 3.48 3.82 4.70
C SER A 81 2.12 4.49 4.66
N VAL A 82 1.32 4.20 3.62
CA VAL A 82 -0.11 4.58 3.58
C VAL A 82 -0.96 3.32 3.65
N LEU A 83 -1.83 3.28 4.66
CA LEU A 83 -2.83 2.23 4.86
C LEU A 83 -4.20 2.75 4.46
N CYS A 84 -5.08 1.86 4.00
CA CYS A 84 -6.47 2.20 3.78
C CYS A 84 -7.37 1.35 4.68
N LEU A 85 -7.96 1.99 5.69
CA LEU A 85 -8.85 1.31 6.61
C LEU A 85 -10.24 1.14 6.02
N LEU A 86 -10.89 0.07 6.45
CA LEU A 86 -12.24 -0.30 6.06
C LEU A 86 -13.12 -0.36 7.29
N ASP A 87 -14.38 0.03 7.14
CA ASP A 87 -15.36 -0.18 8.20
C ASP A 87 -15.82 -1.64 8.29
N GLN A 88 -16.74 -1.91 9.21
CA GLN A 88 -17.27 -3.27 9.44
C GLN A 88 -18.16 -3.78 8.31
N ASP A 89 -18.67 -2.88 7.45
CA ASP A 89 -19.54 -3.19 6.32
C ASP A 89 -18.74 -3.29 5.00
N GLY A 90 -17.40 -3.19 5.07
CA GLY A 90 -16.51 -3.29 3.92
C GLY A 90 -16.50 -2.06 3.02
N TYR A 91 -16.69 -0.86 3.59
CA TYR A 91 -16.52 0.41 2.89
C TYR A 91 -15.17 1.05 3.20
N LEU A 92 -14.60 1.75 2.21
CA LEU A 92 -13.46 2.65 2.41
C LEU A 92 -13.79 3.65 3.52
N ALA A 93 -13.01 3.62 4.60
CA ALA A 93 -13.24 4.40 5.80
C ALA A 93 -12.18 5.48 6.01
N SER A 94 -10.91 5.18 5.79
CA SER A 94 -9.84 6.18 5.87
C SER A 94 -8.63 5.84 5.00
N LEU A 95 -7.83 6.86 4.67
CA LEU A 95 -6.43 6.72 4.28
C LEU A 95 -5.57 7.24 5.43
N GLU A 96 -4.75 6.37 6.00
CA GLU A 96 -3.88 6.68 7.12
C GLU A 96 -2.42 6.75 6.66
N PHE A 97 -1.77 7.87 6.95
CA PHE A 97 -0.32 7.98 6.81
C PHE A 97 0.38 7.54 8.09
N VAL A 98 1.19 6.50 7.98
CA VAL A 98 1.99 5.92 9.06
C VAL A 98 3.44 6.37 8.88
N TYR A 99 3.97 7.04 9.89
CA TYR A 99 5.34 7.54 9.95
C TYR A 99 5.90 7.33 11.36
N TYR A 100 7.22 7.26 11.49
CA TYR A 100 7.90 6.92 12.76
C TYR A 100 8.90 7.99 13.21
N ASP A 101 8.90 9.15 12.57
CA ASP A 101 9.78 10.29 12.85
C ASP A 101 8.94 11.54 13.18
N ASP A 102 9.46 12.73 12.90
CA ASP A 102 8.74 14.00 12.97
C ASP A 102 7.41 13.99 12.20
N VAL A 103 6.48 14.87 12.62
CA VAL A 103 5.18 15.03 11.95
C VAL A 103 5.39 15.45 10.49
N VAL A 104 4.88 14.62 9.59
CA VAL A 104 4.85 14.90 8.16
C VAL A 104 3.46 15.39 7.77
N THR A 105 3.39 16.51 7.06
CA THR A 105 2.13 17.19 6.68
C THR A 105 1.70 16.92 5.23
N GLU A 106 2.55 16.23 4.47
CA GLU A 106 2.35 15.93 3.06
C GLU A 106 2.32 14.41 2.85
N TRP A 107 1.55 13.97 1.86
CA TRP A 107 1.60 12.58 1.42
C TRP A 107 2.96 12.26 0.79
N PRO A 108 3.44 11.00 0.86
CA PRO A 108 4.67 10.63 0.20
C PRO A 108 4.48 10.70 -1.32
N PRO A 109 5.48 11.16 -2.08
CA PRO A 109 5.37 11.25 -3.53
C PRO A 109 5.26 9.85 -4.12
N SER A 110 4.23 9.60 -4.93
CA SER A 110 3.89 8.28 -5.46
C SER A 110 5.06 7.60 -6.21
N ASN A 111 5.90 8.38 -6.89
CA ASN A 111 7.05 7.87 -7.62
C ASN A 111 8.15 7.25 -6.74
N ARG A 112 8.14 7.51 -5.41
CA ARG A 112 9.04 6.92 -4.42
C ARG A 112 8.44 5.73 -3.67
N CYS A 113 7.19 5.39 -3.95
CA CYS A 113 6.50 4.32 -3.24
C CYS A 113 6.24 3.12 -4.14
N ALA A 114 6.24 1.95 -3.53
CA ALA A 114 5.66 0.74 -4.08
C ALA A 114 4.29 0.45 -3.46
N VAL A 115 3.47 -0.34 -4.13
CA VAL A 115 2.28 -0.94 -3.53
C VAL A 115 2.59 -2.39 -3.20
N VAL A 116 2.53 -2.75 -1.92
CA VAL A 116 2.75 -4.11 -1.43
C VAL A 116 1.39 -4.76 -1.19
N LEU A 117 1.09 -5.84 -1.91
CA LEU A 117 -0.09 -6.65 -1.65
C LEU A 117 0.25 -7.70 -0.61
N ARG A 118 -0.46 -7.68 0.52
CA ARG A 118 -0.27 -8.59 1.64
C ARG A 118 -1.31 -9.71 1.63
N GLY A 119 -0.86 -10.93 1.89
CA GLY A 119 -1.73 -12.10 2.06
C GLY A 119 -2.48 -12.08 3.40
N SER A 120 -3.23 -13.14 3.68
CA SER A 120 -4.01 -13.31 4.93
C SER A 120 -3.15 -13.23 6.19
N GLU A 121 -1.91 -13.73 6.13
CA GLU A 121 -0.92 -13.63 7.22
C GLU A 121 -0.10 -12.34 7.21
N ARG A 122 -0.49 -11.36 6.38
CA ARG A 122 0.18 -10.05 6.23
C ARG A 122 1.58 -10.11 5.60
N ASN A 123 2.01 -11.30 5.20
CA ASN A 123 3.20 -11.53 4.39
C ASN A 123 3.07 -10.90 2.99
N PRO A 124 4.12 -10.28 2.44
CA PRO A 124 4.11 -9.77 1.07
C PRO A 124 3.88 -10.89 0.05
N SER A 125 2.93 -10.69 -0.85
CA SER A 125 2.60 -11.64 -1.93
C SER A 125 2.94 -11.11 -3.32
N SER A 126 2.92 -9.78 -3.48
CA SER A 126 3.40 -9.11 -4.68
C SER A 126 3.69 -7.63 -4.40
N VAL A 127 4.52 -7.03 -5.24
CA VAL A 127 4.92 -5.62 -5.15
C VAL A 127 4.74 -4.96 -6.52
N SER A 128 3.98 -3.88 -6.58
CA SER A 128 3.87 -3.01 -7.76
C SER A 128 4.73 -1.77 -7.57
N LEU A 129 5.76 -1.63 -8.42
CA LEU A 129 6.69 -0.52 -8.38
C LEU A 129 6.11 0.71 -9.09
N SER A 130 6.64 1.91 -8.79
CA SER A 130 6.21 3.16 -9.42
C SER A 130 6.39 3.17 -10.94
N GLY A 131 7.33 2.40 -11.48
CA GLY A 131 7.51 2.17 -12.92
C GLY A 131 6.50 1.22 -13.57
N GLY A 132 5.53 0.69 -12.81
CA GLY A 132 4.48 -0.22 -13.29
C GLY A 132 4.88 -1.70 -13.32
N ALA A 133 6.11 -2.05 -12.90
CA ALA A 133 6.53 -3.43 -12.79
C ALA A 133 5.82 -4.13 -11.62
N LEU A 134 5.20 -5.27 -11.89
CA LEU A 134 4.60 -6.14 -10.88
C LEU A 134 5.54 -7.31 -10.59
N VAL A 135 5.98 -7.43 -9.34
CA VAL A 135 6.94 -8.42 -8.87
C VAL A 135 6.28 -9.39 -7.91
N LYS A 136 6.63 -10.67 -8.00
CA LYS A 136 6.21 -11.76 -7.12
C LYS A 136 7.46 -12.51 -6.62
N PRO A 137 7.35 -13.34 -5.56
CA PRO A 137 8.41 -14.23 -5.15
C PRO A 137 9.00 -14.99 -6.34
N HIS A 138 10.32 -15.15 -6.37
CA HIS A 138 10.98 -15.89 -7.44
C HIS A 138 10.48 -17.35 -7.50
N ASP A 139 10.27 -17.95 -6.33
CA ASP A 139 9.66 -19.26 -6.14
C ASP A 139 8.35 -19.09 -5.38
N MET A 140 7.23 -19.45 -6.01
CA MET A 140 5.88 -19.29 -5.43
C MET A 140 5.63 -20.23 -4.24
N GLU A 141 6.39 -21.31 -4.11
CA GLU A 141 6.35 -22.23 -2.96
C GLU A 141 7.23 -21.74 -1.80
N ASP A 142 7.99 -20.66 -2.00
CA ASP A 142 8.85 -20.01 -1.01
C ASP A 142 8.48 -18.53 -0.85
N PRO A 143 7.32 -18.24 -0.22
CA PRO A 143 6.76 -16.90 -0.17
C PRO A 143 7.66 -15.93 0.59
N TRP A 144 7.54 -14.64 0.28
CA TRP A 144 8.19 -13.60 1.07
C TRP A 144 7.59 -13.50 2.47
N THR A 145 8.44 -13.34 3.48
CA THR A 145 8.11 -13.11 4.89
C THR A 145 8.40 -11.69 5.32
N SER A 146 9.17 -10.94 4.53
CA SER A 146 9.52 -9.54 4.79
C SER A 146 9.63 -8.74 3.51
N PHE A 147 9.55 -7.42 3.66
CA PHE A 147 9.74 -6.43 2.61
C PHE A 147 10.51 -5.26 3.21
N GLU A 148 11.52 -4.78 2.48
CA GLU A 148 12.33 -3.63 2.85
C GLU A 148 12.61 -2.81 1.58
N GLY A 149 12.27 -1.52 1.60
CA GLY A 149 12.70 -0.59 0.55
C GLY A 149 14.22 -0.42 0.59
N VAL A 150 14.89 -0.54 -0.55
CA VAL A 150 16.34 -0.29 -0.67
C VAL A 150 16.59 0.52 -1.92
N ASP A 151 17.36 1.61 -1.84
CA ASP A 151 17.66 2.53 -2.94
C ASP A 151 16.75 2.41 -4.17
N MET A 152 17.29 2.01 -5.32
CA MET A 152 16.58 1.91 -6.59
C MET A 152 15.70 0.66 -6.67
N GLY A 153 15.01 0.21 -5.62
CA GLY A 153 14.22 -1.02 -5.61
C GLY A 153 13.74 -1.50 -4.24
N PHE A 154 13.73 -2.82 -4.02
CA PHE A 154 13.37 -3.43 -2.74
C PHE A 154 14.09 -4.76 -2.52
N ARG A 155 14.11 -5.18 -1.26
CA ARG A 155 14.57 -6.48 -0.80
C ARG A 155 13.43 -7.22 -0.11
N ALA A 156 13.37 -8.53 -0.29
CA ALA A 156 12.45 -9.39 0.41
C ALA A 156 13.19 -10.65 0.90
N THR A 157 12.86 -11.11 2.10
CA THR A 157 13.32 -12.42 2.60
C THR A 157 12.24 -13.45 2.38
N THR A 158 12.58 -14.64 1.89
CA THR A 158 11.66 -15.75 1.71
C THR A 158 11.53 -16.59 2.98
N LEU A 159 10.55 -17.48 3.02
CA LEU A 159 10.32 -18.41 4.13
C LEU A 159 11.52 -19.35 4.36
N ASN A 160 12.18 -19.78 3.28
CA ASN A 160 13.36 -20.66 3.34
C ASN A 160 14.67 -19.90 3.56
N GLY A 161 14.63 -18.58 3.85
CA GLY A 161 15.82 -17.80 4.20
C GLY A 161 16.60 -17.22 3.02
N TRP A 162 16.02 -17.21 1.81
CA TRP A 162 16.62 -16.48 0.69
C TRP A 162 16.35 -15.00 0.82
N THR A 163 17.35 -14.19 0.52
CA THR A 163 17.20 -12.75 0.31
C THR A 163 17.17 -12.47 -1.19
N GLU A 164 16.05 -11.92 -1.66
CA GLU A 164 15.83 -11.52 -3.05
C GLU A 164 15.87 -9.99 -3.13
N THR A 165 16.69 -9.45 -4.02
CA THR A 165 16.81 -8.00 -4.25
C THR A 165 16.38 -7.69 -5.67
N TYR A 166 15.45 -6.77 -5.81
CA TYR A 166 14.87 -6.35 -7.09
C TYR A 166 15.18 -4.88 -7.35
N GLY A 167 15.46 -4.55 -8.61
CA GLY A 167 15.62 -3.17 -9.05
C GLY A 167 14.28 -2.47 -9.32
N SER A 168 14.33 -1.19 -9.63
CA SER A 168 13.18 -0.30 -9.86
C SER A 168 12.36 -0.66 -11.09
N ASN A 169 12.97 -1.43 -12.00
CA ASN A 169 12.32 -2.03 -13.16
C ASN A 169 11.68 -3.40 -12.86
N GLY A 170 11.75 -3.87 -11.62
CA GLY A 170 11.23 -5.16 -11.16
C GLY A 170 12.09 -6.37 -11.51
N GLN A 171 13.29 -6.19 -12.08
CA GLN A 171 14.19 -7.31 -12.37
C GLN A 171 14.89 -7.78 -11.10
N LEU A 172 15.00 -9.10 -10.94
CA LEU A 172 15.78 -9.72 -9.87
C LEU A 172 17.27 -9.42 -10.11
N VAL A 173 17.87 -8.66 -9.21
CA VAL A 173 19.29 -8.26 -9.24
C VAL A 173 20.17 -9.32 -8.57
N SER A 174 19.72 -9.84 -7.42
CA SER A 174 20.44 -10.89 -6.69
C SER A 174 19.50 -11.75 -5.86
N ARG A 175 19.85 -13.02 -5.72
CA ARG A 175 19.23 -13.97 -4.80
C ARG A 175 20.32 -14.68 -4.02
N VAL A 176 20.39 -14.42 -2.71
CA VAL A 176 21.48 -14.90 -1.85
C VAL A 176 20.87 -15.65 -0.67
N PHE A 177 21.44 -16.81 -0.34
CA PHE A 177 21.04 -17.55 0.84
C PHE A 177 21.74 -16.97 2.06
N GLY A 178 20.98 -16.47 3.03
CA GLY A 178 21.52 -15.95 4.29
C GLY A 178 21.47 -17.02 5.37
N GLN A 179 22.59 -17.27 6.05
CA GLN A 179 22.52 -17.87 7.38
C GLN A 179 21.95 -16.80 8.32
N THR A 180 20.71 -17.00 8.79
CA THR A 180 20.16 -16.27 9.94
C THR A 180 21.08 -16.35 11.14
#